data_AF-C1KC36-F1
#
_entry.id   AF-C1KC36-F1
#
_cell.length_a   1.000
_cell.length_b   1.000
_cell.length_c   1.000
_cell.angle_alpha   90.00
_cell.angle_beta   90.00
_cell.angle_gamma   90.00
#
_symmetry.space_group_name_H-M   'P 1'
#
loop_
_entity.id
_entity.type
_entity.pdbx_description
1 polymer ?
#
loop_
_entity_poly.entity_id
_entity_poly.type
_entity_poly.pdbx_seq_one_letter_code
_entity_poly.pdbx_strand_id
1 'polypeptide(L)'
;VMTGHWEFTYRDEEVIRNIAEFQGAFVAQNVRVREEALFDYRFADFAGFDEDLGLAFEPYVIKEVGGVKVAVIGQAFPYTPIANPARFIPDWTFGIEDGRMQEIVDRVRATEKPAVVVVLSHNGMDVDLKLASRVSGIDVILGGHTHDGVPAPIPVDNPGGKTLVTNAG
;
A
#
# COMPACT_ATOMS: atom_id res chain seq x y z
N VAL A 1 10.79 4.59 1.59
CA VAL A 1 9.45 4.02 1.82
C VAL A 1 9.29 2.90 0.82
N MET A 2 8.76 1.75 1.20
CA MET A 2 8.55 0.60 0.31
C MET A 2 7.18 -0.03 0.57
N THR A 3 6.70 -0.80 -0.41
CA THR A 3 5.56 -1.71 -0.29
C THR A 3 5.98 -3.07 -0.85
N GLY A 4 5.13 -4.11 -0.74
CA GLY A 4 5.54 -5.49 -0.97
C GLY A 4 4.91 -6.18 -2.17
N HIS A 5 5.66 -7.11 -2.75
CA HIS A 5 5.15 -8.18 -3.61
C HIS A 5 6.01 -9.44 -3.46
N TRP A 6 7.20 -9.45 -4.05
CA TRP A 6 8.12 -10.59 -4.00
C TRP A 6 8.74 -10.77 -2.62
N GLU A 7 8.72 -9.73 -1.79
CA GLU A 7 9.09 -9.79 -0.37
C GLU A 7 8.29 -10.88 0.36
N PHE A 8 7.04 -11.15 -0.05
CA PHE A 8 6.17 -12.18 0.53
C PHE A 8 6.45 -13.60 0.03
N THR A 9 7.55 -13.81 -0.70
CA THR A 9 8.06 -15.15 -1.00
C THR A 9 8.98 -15.71 0.09
N TYR A 10 9.42 -14.85 1.01
CA TYR A 10 9.92 -15.28 2.30
C TYR A 10 8.76 -15.70 3.21
N ARG A 11 9.06 -16.49 4.25
CA ARG A 11 8.06 -16.76 5.28
C ARG A 11 7.74 -15.48 6.04
N ASP A 12 6.49 -15.36 6.50
CA ASP A 12 5.99 -14.30 7.37
C ASP A 12 6.98 -13.85 8.46
N GLU A 13 7.59 -14.78 9.20
CA GLU A 13 8.61 -14.48 10.24
C GLU A 13 9.82 -13.71 9.69
N GLU A 14 10.27 -14.07 8.49
CA GLU A 14 11.39 -13.40 7.83
C GLU A 14 10.97 -12.05 7.25
N VAL A 15 9.75 -11.93 6.71
CA VAL A 15 9.20 -10.63 6.28
C VAL A 15 9.14 -9.65 7.45
N ILE A 16 8.59 -10.07 8.60
CA ILE A 16 8.49 -9.25 9.81
C ILE A 16 9.88 -8.83 10.30
N ARG A 17 10.83 -9.77 10.36
CA ARG A 17 12.22 -9.46 10.75
C ARG A 17 12.88 -8.46 9.80
N ASN A 18 12.76 -8.67 8.49
CA ASN A 18 13.37 -7.80 7.49
C ASN A 18 12.78 -6.38 7.56
N ILE A 19 11.48 -6.25 7.81
CA ILE A 19 10.83 -4.95 8.00
C ILE A 19 11.32 -4.28 9.30
N ALA A 20 11.49 -5.04 10.39
CA ALA A 20 12.02 -4.50 11.64
C ALA A 20 13.48 -4.01 11.52
N GLU A 21 14.29 -4.64 10.66
CA GLU A 21 15.67 -4.21 10.36
C GLU A 21 15.76 -3.08 9.33
N PHE A 22 14.70 -2.86 8.55
CA PHE A 22 14.67 -1.86 7.49
C PHE A 22 14.70 -0.43 8.05
N GLN A 23 15.73 0.34 7.68
CA GLN A 23 15.85 1.76 8.02
C GLN A 23 14.97 2.65 7.14
N GLY A 24 13.68 2.34 7.09
CA GLY A 24 12.70 3.06 6.30
C GLY A 24 11.30 2.83 6.83
N ALA A 25 10.30 3.02 5.98
CA ALA A 25 8.91 2.69 6.28
C ALA A 25 8.42 1.68 5.26
N PHE A 26 7.95 0.53 5.74
CA PHE A 26 7.16 -0.41 4.95
C PHE A 26 5.69 -0.04 5.14
N VAL A 27 4.97 0.19 4.05
CA VAL A 27 3.56 0.57 4.08
C VAL A 27 2.75 -0.33 3.15
N ALA A 28 1.61 -0.81 3.63
CA ALA A 28 0.71 -1.63 2.84
C ALA A 28 -0.70 -1.59 3.43
N GLN A 29 -1.57 -0.77 2.85
CA GLN A 29 -2.95 -0.70 3.31
C GLN A 29 -3.70 -1.99 3.02
N ASN A 30 -3.44 -2.65 1.90
CA ASN A 30 -4.24 -3.79 1.44
C ASN A 30 -3.89 -5.15 2.03
N VAL A 31 -3.04 -5.22 3.07
CA VAL A 31 -2.65 -6.49 3.69
C VAL A 31 -3.31 -6.63 5.05
N ARG A 32 -4.23 -7.58 5.16
CA ARG A 32 -5.02 -7.83 6.37
C ARG A 32 -4.68 -9.17 6.99
N VAL A 33 -4.74 -9.25 8.32
CA VAL A 33 -4.70 -10.53 9.03
C VAL A 33 -6.04 -11.24 8.85
N ARG A 34 -6.01 -12.53 8.55
CA ARG A 34 -7.18 -13.40 8.43
C ARG A 34 -7.97 -13.37 9.74
N GLU A 35 -9.30 -13.40 9.66
CA GLU A 35 -10.15 -13.36 10.85
C GLU A 35 -9.85 -14.51 11.82
N GLU A 36 -9.53 -15.69 11.29
CA GLU A 36 -9.19 -16.87 12.08
C GLU A 36 -7.87 -16.71 12.84
N ALA A 37 -6.96 -15.89 12.33
CA ALA A 37 -5.63 -15.66 12.91
C ALA A 37 -5.59 -14.42 13.82
N LEU A 38 -6.61 -13.55 13.82
CA LEU A 38 -6.60 -12.32 14.61
C LEU A 38 -6.53 -12.59 16.13
N PHE A 39 -7.21 -13.64 16.61
CA PHE A 39 -7.33 -13.91 18.05
C PHE A 39 -6.01 -14.35 18.70
N ASP A 40 -5.17 -15.06 17.96
CA ASP A 40 -3.88 -15.60 18.41
C ASP A 40 -2.75 -15.21 17.44
N TYR A 41 -2.85 -14.01 16.87
CA TYR A 41 -1.92 -13.56 15.85
C TYR A 41 -0.49 -13.54 16.39
N ARG A 42 0.35 -14.39 15.81
CA ARG A 42 1.75 -14.60 16.21
C ARG A 42 2.64 -13.36 16.18
N PHE A 43 2.22 -12.30 15.50
CA PHE A 43 2.94 -11.04 15.41
C PHE A 43 2.17 -9.87 16.04
N ALA A 44 1.37 -10.12 17.09
CA ALA A 44 0.62 -9.07 17.79
C ALA A 44 1.51 -7.94 18.34
N ASP A 45 2.76 -8.24 18.69
CA ASP A 45 3.74 -7.24 19.17
C ASP A 45 4.48 -6.49 18.05
N PHE A 46 4.21 -6.82 16.77
CA PHE A 46 4.83 -6.13 15.66
C PHE A 46 4.26 -4.72 15.53
N ALA A 47 5.13 -3.70 15.56
CA ALA A 47 4.71 -2.31 15.63
C ALA A 47 3.78 -1.84 14.48
N GLY A 48 3.81 -2.50 13.32
CA GLY A 48 2.93 -2.15 12.20
C GLY A 48 1.58 -2.87 12.20
N PHE A 49 1.31 -3.75 13.16
CA PHE A 49 0.03 -4.44 13.29
C PHE A 49 -1.00 -3.52 13.96
N ASP A 50 -2.21 -3.48 13.39
CA ASP A 50 -3.37 -2.79 13.96
C ASP A 50 -4.51 -3.80 14.09
N GLU A 51 -4.82 -4.19 15.33
CA GLU A 51 -5.85 -5.18 15.64
C GLU A 51 -7.26 -4.66 15.31
N ASP A 52 -7.56 -3.40 15.61
CA ASP A 52 -8.87 -2.78 15.42
C ASP A 52 -9.25 -2.70 13.93
N LEU A 53 -8.26 -2.42 13.07
CA LEU A 53 -8.43 -2.36 11.62
C LEU A 53 -8.12 -3.70 10.93
N GLY A 54 -7.55 -4.66 11.67
CA GLY A 54 -7.07 -5.94 11.15
C GLY A 54 -5.96 -5.80 10.11
N LEU A 55 -5.15 -4.74 10.19
CA LEU A 55 -4.05 -4.48 9.26
C LEU A 55 -2.78 -5.16 9.74
N ALA A 56 -2.10 -5.87 8.84
CA ALA A 56 -0.81 -6.50 9.17
C ALA A 56 0.36 -5.50 9.19
N PHE A 57 0.19 -4.36 8.50
CA PHE A 57 1.21 -3.32 8.33
C PHE A 57 0.57 -1.93 8.36
N GLU A 58 1.37 -0.91 8.68
CA GLU A 58 0.97 0.49 8.60
C GLU A 58 0.44 0.82 7.20
N PRO A 59 -0.75 1.46 7.08
CA PRO A 59 -1.35 1.75 5.78
C PRO A 59 -0.63 2.90 5.05
N TYR A 60 -0.01 3.82 5.79
CA TYR A 60 0.66 4.99 5.22
C TYR A 60 1.75 5.54 6.17
N VAL A 61 2.55 6.46 5.65
CA VAL A 61 3.51 7.25 6.45
C VAL A 61 3.47 8.70 6.02
N ILE A 62 3.62 9.64 6.96
CA ILE A 62 3.82 11.06 6.67
C ILE A 62 5.32 11.37 6.60
N LYS A 63 5.74 12.05 5.53
CA LYS A 63 7.10 12.54 5.34
C LYS A 63 7.09 14.05 5.21
N GLU A 64 8.04 14.72 5.86
CA GLU A 64 8.29 16.14 5.61
C GLU A 64 9.36 16.27 4.53
N VAL A 65 9.01 16.94 3.43
CA VAL A 65 9.90 17.16 2.29
C VAL A 65 9.82 18.64 1.93
N GLY A 66 10.94 19.37 2.03
CA GLY A 66 10.95 20.80 1.70
C GLY A 66 10.00 21.65 2.56
N GLY A 67 9.73 21.24 3.79
CA GLY A 67 8.83 21.96 4.72
C GLY A 67 7.34 21.68 4.49
N VAL A 68 6.97 20.77 3.59
CA VAL A 68 5.58 20.33 3.41
C VAL A 68 5.40 18.86 3.81
N LYS A 69 4.21 18.53 4.33
CA LYS A 69 3.81 17.15 4.61
C LYS A 69 3.39 16.45 3.33
N VAL A 70 3.96 15.27 3.09
CA VAL A 70 3.62 14.34 2.03
C VAL A 70 3.14 13.04 2.68
N ALA A 71 1.91 12.64 2.39
CA ALA A 71 1.40 11.34 2.80
C ALA A 71 1.74 10.30 1.74
N VAL A 72 2.32 9.19 2.15
CA VAL A 72 2.63 8.06 1.27
C VAL A 72 1.82 6.85 1.75
N ILE A 73 0.76 6.52 1.02
CA ILE A 73 -0.10 5.36 1.26
C ILE A 73 0.46 4.17 0.50
N GLY A 74 0.60 3.03 1.17
CA GLY A 74 1.14 1.82 0.57
C GLY A 74 0.06 0.93 -0.05
N GLN A 75 0.37 0.32 -1.18
CA GLN A 75 -0.49 -0.67 -1.84
C GLN A 75 0.38 -1.83 -2.35
N ALA A 76 0.38 -2.94 -1.61
CA ALA A 76 1.09 -4.16 -1.97
C ALA A 76 0.40 -4.88 -3.15
N PHE A 77 1.09 -5.82 -3.79
CA PHE A 77 0.49 -6.57 -4.90
C PHE A 77 -0.73 -7.39 -4.42
N PRO A 78 -1.93 -7.16 -4.98
CA PRO A 78 -3.17 -7.70 -4.45
C PRO A 78 -3.32 -9.22 -4.65
N TYR A 79 -2.65 -9.80 -5.65
CA TYR A 79 -2.79 -11.21 -6.00
C TYR A 79 -1.67 -12.09 -5.43
N THR A 80 -0.92 -11.58 -4.46
CA THR A 80 0.20 -12.30 -3.82
C THR A 80 -0.20 -13.71 -3.33
N PRO A 81 -1.37 -13.95 -2.70
CA PRO A 81 -1.76 -15.28 -2.22
C PRO A 81 -2.00 -16.33 -3.32
N ILE A 82 -2.31 -15.91 -4.55
CA ILE A 82 -2.53 -16.81 -5.69
C ILE A 82 -1.31 -16.90 -6.61
N ALA A 83 -0.42 -15.91 -6.56
CA ALA A 83 0.82 -15.87 -7.32
C ALA A 83 1.94 -16.70 -6.66
N ASN A 84 1.83 -17.00 -5.36
CA ASN A 84 2.89 -17.64 -4.57
C ASN A 84 2.35 -18.83 -3.74
N PRO A 85 3.21 -19.78 -3.33
CA PRO A 85 2.79 -20.86 -2.44
C PRO A 85 2.19 -20.34 -1.12
N ALA A 86 0.96 -20.79 -0.81
CA ALA A 86 0.21 -20.33 0.36
C ALA A 86 0.97 -20.45 1.70
N ARG A 87 1.91 -21.39 1.81
CA ARG A 87 2.75 -21.59 3.00
C ARG A 87 3.63 -20.39 3.38
N PHE A 88 3.87 -19.45 2.47
CA PHE A 88 4.64 -18.23 2.75
C PHE A 88 3.77 -17.14 3.40
N ILE A 89 2.45 -17.26 3.25
CA ILE A 89 1.46 -16.23 3.61
C ILE A 89 0.31 -16.91 4.39
N PRO A 90 0.61 -17.54 5.55
CA PRO A 90 -0.35 -18.38 6.25
C PRO A 90 -1.54 -17.59 6.82
N ASP A 91 -1.30 -16.34 7.22
CA ASP A 91 -2.28 -15.54 7.99
C ASP A 91 -2.68 -14.23 7.31
N TRP A 92 -2.10 -13.89 6.15
CA TRP A 92 -2.41 -12.63 5.46
C TRP A 92 -3.30 -12.79 4.23
N THR A 93 -4.18 -11.82 4.06
CA THR A 93 -5.02 -11.62 2.86
C THR A 93 -4.65 -10.32 2.17
N PHE A 94 -4.89 -10.29 0.86
CA PHE A 94 -4.51 -9.21 -0.03
C PHE A 94 -5.67 -8.95 -0.98
N GLY A 95 -5.84 -7.70 -1.42
CA GLY A 95 -6.91 -7.36 -2.34
C GLY A 95 -6.78 -5.98 -2.97
N ILE A 96 -7.60 -5.75 -3.99
CA ILE A 96 -7.87 -4.41 -4.50
C ILE A 96 -9.14 -3.94 -3.80
N GLU A 97 -9.00 -2.98 -2.90
CA GLU A 97 -10.10 -2.41 -2.13
C GLU A 97 -10.13 -0.90 -2.35
N ASP A 98 -10.73 -0.46 -3.45
CA ASP A 98 -10.79 0.95 -3.82
C ASP A 98 -11.66 1.77 -2.85
N GLY A 99 -12.73 1.18 -2.30
CA GLY A 99 -13.52 1.81 -1.24
C GLY A 99 -12.69 2.10 0.02
N ARG A 100 -11.89 1.13 0.47
CA ARG A 100 -11.01 1.33 1.63
C ARG A 100 -9.87 2.29 1.34
N MET A 101 -9.30 2.25 0.12
CA MET A 101 -8.34 3.26 -0.31
C MET A 101 -8.95 4.67 -0.23
N GLN A 102 -10.21 4.86 -0.67
CA GLN A 102 -10.91 6.13 -0.54
C GLN A 102 -11.06 6.55 0.94
N GLU A 103 -11.49 5.65 1.82
CA GLU A 103 -11.60 5.94 3.26
C GLU A 103 -10.27 6.38 3.88
N ILE A 104 -9.16 5.73 3.51
CA ILE A 104 -7.82 6.09 3.99
C ILE A 104 -7.41 7.46 3.44
N VAL A 105 -7.62 7.71 2.15
CA VAL A 105 -7.30 9.01 1.51
C VAL A 105 -8.09 10.13 2.19
N ASP A 106 -9.39 9.94 2.42
CA ASP A 106 -10.26 10.92 3.06
C ASP A 106 -9.80 11.20 4.49
N ARG A 107 -9.51 10.14 5.26
CA ARG A 107 -8.99 10.25 6.63
C ARG A 107 -7.67 11.00 6.66
N VAL A 108 -6.71 10.65 5.79
CA VAL A 108 -5.40 11.31 5.71
C VAL A 108 -5.56 12.79 5.33
N ARG A 109 -6.41 13.12 4.36
CA ARG A 109 -6.69 14.51 3.98
C ARG A 109 -7.31 15.30 5.12
N ALA A 110 -8.24 14.71 5.87
CA ALA A 110 -8.93 15.38 6.97
C ALA A 110 -8.06 15.60 8.21
N THR A 111 -7.25 14.60 8.57
CA THR A 111 -6.49 14.57 9.84
C THR A 111 -5.08 15.10 9.67
N GLU A 112 -4.31 14.53 8.76
CA GLU A 112 -2.90 14.86 8.54
C GLU A 112 -2.70 16.15 7.74
N LYS A 113 -3.70 16.48 6.91
CA LYS A 113 -3.73 17.66 6.02
C LYS A 113 -2.44 17.81 5.19
N PRO A 114 -1.99 16.75 4.49
CA PRO A 114 -0.78 16.82 3.69
C PRO A 114 -0.99 17.72 2.47
N ALA A 115 0.11 18.33 2.01
CA ALA A 115 0.11 19.06 0.75
C ALA A 115 -0.04 18.10 -0.43
N VAL A 116 0.52 16.88 -0.32
CA VAL A 116 0.50 15.86 -1.38
C VAL A 116 0.12 14.50 -0.80
N VAL A 117 -0.76 13.76 -1.48
CA VAL A 117 -1.09 12.35 -1.22
C VAL A 117 -0.55 11.50 -2.38
N VAL A 118 0.40 10.64 -2.04
CA VAL A 118 1.06 9.70 -2.92
C VAL A 118 0.56 8.29 -2.60
N VAL A 119 0.16 7.53 -3.60
CA VAL A 119 0.04 6.07 -3.48
C VAL A 119 1.31 5.44 -4.03
N LEU A 120 2.04 4.72 -3.18
CA LEU A 120 3.15 3.84 -3.58
C LEU A 120 2.57 2.46 -3.84
N SER A 121 2.41 2.11 -5.13
CA SER A 121 1.66 0.94 -5.57
C SER A 121 2.54 -0.13 -6.18
N HIS A 122 2.17 -1.37 -5.93
CA HIS A 122 2.65 -2.54 -6.62
C HIS A 122 1.52 -3.32 -7.28
N ASN A 123 0.39 -2.67 -7.64
CA ASN A 123 -0.72 -3.35 -8.32
C ASN A 123 -0.38 -3.79 -9.75
N GLY A 124 0.40 -2.96 -10.47
CA GLY A 124 0.56 -3.04 -11.93
C GLY A 124 -0.18 -1.90 -12.65
N MET A 125 0.36 -1.48 -13.79
CA MET A 125 -0.02 -0.23 -14.45
C MET A 125 -1.52 -0.11 -14.76
N ASP A 126 -2.13 -1.11 -15.41
CA ASP A 126 -3.55 -1.05 -15.78
C ASP A 126 -4.48 -0.97 -14.55
N VAL A 127 -4.09 -1.65 -13.47
CA VAL A 127 -4.84 -1.62 -12.21
C VAL A 127 -4.69 -0.26 -11.53
N ASP A 128 -3.50 0.34 -11.57
CA ASP A 128 -3.26 1.69 -11.03
C ASP A 128 -4.01 2.77 -11.81
N LEU A 129 -4.04 2.68 -13.15
CA LEU A 129 -4.87 3.54 -13.99
C LEU A 129 -6.36 3.41 -13.62
N LYS A 130 -6.83 2.17 -13.38
CA LYS A 130 -8.22 1.95 -12.98
C LYS A 130 -8.52 2.43 -11.56
N LEU A 131 -7.58 2.28 -10.62
CA LEU A 131 -7.69 2.79 -9.26
C LEU A 131 -7.76 4.31 -9.26
N ALA A 132 -6.87 4.96 -10.01
CA ALA A 132 -6.82 6.42 -10.17
C ALA A 132 -8.12 7.00 -10.73
N SER A 133 -8.84 6.26 -11.58
CA SER A 133 -10.13 6.70 -12.11
C SER A 133 -11.30 6.57 -11.12
N ARG A 134 -11.11 5.84 -10.01
CA ARG A 134 -12.16 5.51 -9.03
C ARG A 134 -11.97 6.26 -7.72
N VAL A 135 -10.73 6.40 -7.27
CA VAL A 135 -10.40 7.03 -5.98
C VAL A 135 -10.01 8.49 -6.20
N SER A 136 -10.68 9.38 -5.49
CA SER A 136 -10.44 10.82 -5.51
C SER A 136 -9.52 11.26 -4.37
N GLY A 137 -8.85 12.40 -4.55
CA GLY A 137 -7.95 12.98 -3.53
C GLY A 137 -6.52 12.45 -3.53
N ILE A 138 -6.19 11.49 -4.40
CA ILE A 138 -4.82 11.06 -4.69
C ILE A 138 -4.20 12.01 -5.72
N ASP A 139 -3.03 12.57 -5.44
CA ASP A 139 -2.34 13.44 -6.40
C ASP A 139 -1.50 12.63 -7.39
N VAL A 140 -0.76 11.64 -6.89
CA VAL A 140 0.10 10.78 -7.73
C VAL A 140 0.05 9.32 -7.29
N ILE A 141 0.11 8.42 -8.26
CA ILE A 141 0.40 7.00 -8.07
C ILE A 141 1.78 6.72 -8.65
N LEU A 142 2.69 6.24 -7.80
CA LEU A 142 3.98 5.69 -8.19
C LEU A 142 3.84 4.17 -8.21
N GLY A 143 3.59 3.63 -9.40
CA GLY A 143 3.33 2.21 -9.64
C GLY A 143 4.60 1.37 -9.74
N GLY A 144 4.39 0.06 -9.89
CA GLY A 144 5.41 -0.97 -10.02
C GLY A 144 4.83 -2.22 -10.67
N HIS A 145 5.38 -3.40 -10.36
CA HIS A 145 4.95 -4.74 -10.80
C HIS A 145 5.08 -5.06 -12.30
N THR A 146 4.54 -4.22 -13.19
CA THR A 146 4.49 -4.49 -14.63
C THR A 146 5.75 -4.10 -15.39
N HIS A 147 6.69 -3.43 -14.71
CA HIS A 147 7.99 -3.02 -15.26
C HIS A 147 7.85 -2.10 -16.49
N ASP A 148 6.78 -1.30 -16.53
CA ASP A 148 6.56 -0.34 -17.61
C ASP A 148 7.50 0.86 -17.44
N GLY A 149 8.28 1.15 -18.47
CA GLY A 149 8.95 2.44 -18.58
C GLY A 149 7.97 3.50 -19.05
N VAL A 150 7.56 4.41 -18.17
CA VAL A 150 6.60 5.49 -18.47
C VAL A 150 7.34 6.84 -18.53
N PRO A 151 7.66 7.37 -19.74
CA PRO A 151 8.50 8.56 -19.87
C PRO A 151 7.88 9.85 -19.33
N ALA A 152 6.55 9.90 -19.26
CA ALA A 152 5.79 11.01 -18.70
C ALA A 152 4.55 10.46 -17.98
N PRO A 153 4.17 11.01 -16.81
CA PRO A 153 3.04 10.53 -16.04
C PRO A 153 1.75 10.66 -16.87
N ILE A 154 0.89 9.64 -16.77
CA ILE A 154 -0.41 9.61 -17.43
C ILE A 154 -1.42 10.29 -16.52
N PRO A 155 -2.04 11.41 -16.95
CA PRO A 155 -3.14 12.02 -16.20
C PRO A 155 -4.41 11.18 -16.35
N VAL A 156 -5.04 10.85 -15.24
CA VAL A 156 -6.31 10.11 -15.17
C VAL A 156 -7.36 10.98 -14.49
N ASP A 157 -8.51 11.16 -15.15
CA ASP A 157 -9.65 11.87 -14.57
C ASP A 157 -10.41 10.99 -13.57
N ASN A 158 -10.89 11.60 -12.48
CA ASN A 158 -11.70 10.96 -11.45
C ASN A 158 -12.73 11.95 -10.87
N PRO A 159 -13.66 11.51 -10.00
CA PRO A 159 -14.72 12.37 -9.48
C PRO A 159 -14.24 13.62 -8.73
N GLY A 160 -13.00 13.64 -8.23
CA GLY A 160 -12.42 14.75 -7.48
C GLY A 160 -11.38 15.58 -8.25
N GLY A 161 -11.13 15.28 -9.52
CA GLY A 161 -10.14 15.99 -10.34
C GLY A 161 -9.29 15.05 -11.18
N LYS A 162 -7.97 15.16 -11.05
CA LYS A 162 -7.00 14.33 -11.77
C LYS A 162 -6.00 13.71 -10.80
N THR A 163 -5.58 12.50 -11.13
CA THR A 163 -4.43 11.81 -10.52
C THR A 163 -3.40 11.53 -11.60
N LEU A 164 -2.12 11.74 -11.29
CA LEU A 164 -1.01 11.40 -12.17
C LEU A 164 -0.53 9.98 -11.88
N VAL A 165 -0.44 9.11 -12.89
CA VAL A 165 0.03 7.72 -12.73
C VAL A 165 1.32 7.53 -13.50
N THR A 166 2.33 6.95 -12.87
CA THR A 166 3.61 6.64 -13.53
C THR A 166 4.22 5.34 -13.01
N ASN A 167 5.17 4.79 -13.77
CA ASN A 167 5.98 3.63 -13.43
C ASN A 167 7.42 3.87 -13.92
N ALA A 168 8.40 3.32 -13.22
CA ALA A 168 9.82 3.66 -13.40
C ALA A 168 10.65 2.62 -14.17
N GLY A 169 9.99 1.58 -14.72
CA GLY A 169 10.66 0.42 -15.33
C GLY A 169 11.01 -0.68 -14.33
#